data_AF-A0A2G5BEI1-F1
#
_entry.id   AF-A0A2G5BEI1-F1
#
_cell.length_a   1.000
_cell.length_b   1.000
_cell.length_c   1.000
_cell.angle_alpha   90.00
_cell.angle_beta   90.00
_cell.angle_gamma   90.00
#
_symmetry.space_group_name_H-M   'P 1'
#
loop_
_entity.id
_entity.type
_entity.pdbx_description
1 polymer ?
#
loop_
_entity_poly.entity_id
_entity_poly.type
_entity_poly.pdbx_seq_one_letter_code
_entity_poly.pdbx_strand_id
1 'polypeptide(L)'
;SLIKQISNWRVSSVLNRDTTLFGKQYLLDGSHETCWNSEQGVPQHILVEFKVPVMLDMISIQFQGGFAGKTTKLIDLERKTDICPLYPKDNNKLQEFVLPKHEQTVSRRRIKIQFMSSTDFYGRIIVYTLDFHG
;
A
#
# COMPACT_ATOMS: atom_id res chain seq x y z
N SER A 1 10.51 1.68 10.89
CA SER A 1 9.42 2.41 10.21
C SER A 1 9.99 3.66 9.55
N LEU A 2 9.60 3.89 8.30
CA LEU A 2 9.93 5.04 7.48
C LEU A 2 8.74 6.01 7.37
N ILE A 3 7.64 5.81 8.12
CA ILE A 3 6.44 6.67 8.07
C ILE A 3 6.79 8.15 8.30
N LYS A 4 7.71 8.44 9.23
CA LYS A 4 8.16 9.83 9.50
C LYS A 4 8.87 10.48 8.31
N GLN A 5 9.38 9.68 7.38
CA GLN A 5 10.00 10.14 6.13
C GLN A 5 8.98 10.36 5.02
N ILE A 6 7.72 9.93 5.16
CA ILE A 6 6.68 10.18 4.16
C ILE A 6 6.33 11.67 4.17
N SER A 7 6.42 12.31 3.00
CA SER A 7 6.01 13.71 2.79
C SER A 7 4.59 13.80 2.24
N ASN A 8 4.17 12.81 1.45
CA ASN A 8 2.85 12.78 0.83
C ASN A 8 2.45 11.35 0.48
N TRP A 9 1.15 11.09 0.44
CA TRP A 9 0.60 9.85 -0.10
C TRP A 9 -0.74 10.10 -0.77
N ARG A 10 -1.08 9.25 -1.73
CA ARG A 10 -2.33 9.30 -2.49
C ARG A 10 -2.87 7.89 -2.66
N VAL A 11 -4.18 7.81 -2.85
CA VAL A 11 -4.90 6.58 -3.16
C VAL A 11 -5.67 6.77 -4.45
N SER A 12 -5.95 5.69 -5.18
CA SER A 12 -6.73 5.72 -6.42
C SER A 12 -8.14 6.28 -6.24
N SER A 13 -8.81 5.88 -5.16
CA SER A 13 -10.20 6.21 -4.88
C SER A 13 -10.51 6.06 -3.39
N VAL A 14 -11.65 6.60 -2.96
CA VAL A 14 -12.20 6.45 -1.60
C VAL A 14 -13.69 6.16 -1.74
N LEU A 15 -14.19 5.14 -1.03
CA LEU A 15 -15.59 4.73 -1.05
C LEU A 15 -16.52 5.92 -0.79
N ASN A 16 -17.47 6.17 -1.71
CA ASN A 16 -18.42 7.28 -1.68
C ASN A 16 -17.78 8.68 -1.58
N ARG A 17 -16.47 8.79 -1.86
CA ARG A 17 -15.65 9.99 -1.59
C ARG A 17 -15.65 10.40 -0.11
N ASP A 18 -16.04 9.49 0.79
CA ASP A 18 -16.10 9.74 2.22
C ASP A 18 -14.70 9.66 2.83
N THR A 19 -13.97 10.76 2.69
CA THR A 19 -12.65 10.91 3.29
C THR A 19 -12.67 10.99 4.81
N THR A 20 -13.85 11.14 5.44
CA THR A 20 -13.98 11.23 6.90
C THR A 20 -14.12 9.87 7.58
N LEU A 21 -14.54 8.83 6.85
CA LEU A 21 -14.63 7.46 7.38
C LEU A 21 -13.65 6.49 6.71
N PHE A 22 -13.29 6.75 5.44
CA PHE A 22 -12.52 5.79 4.62
C PHE A 22 -11.27 6.41 3.97
N GLY A 23 -10.83 7.55 4.48
CA GLY A 23 -9.77 8.35 3.88
C GLY A 23 -8.37 7.71 3.95
N LYS A 24 -7.50 8.15 3.04
CA LYS A 24 -6.11 7.70 2.96
C LYS A 24 -5.30 7.95 4.24
N GLN A 25 -5.69 8.91 5.08
CA GLN A 25 -4.98 9.23 6.31
C GLN A 25 -4.92 8.04 7.28
N TYR A 26 -5.90 7.14 7.19
CA TYR A 26 -6.01 5.95 8.02
C TYR A 26 -5.00 4.86 7.66
N LEU A 27 -4.32 4.95 6.51
CA LEU A 27 -3.23 4.03 6.18
C LEU A 27 -2.08 4.11 7.19
N LEU A 28 -1.84 5.29 7.78
CA LEU A 28 -0.61 5.61 8.52
C LEU A 28 -0.89 6.13 9.95
N ASP A 29 -2.14 6.06 10.44
CA ASP A 29 -2.54 6.63 11.72
C ASP A 29 -2.25 5.72 12.93
N GLY A 30 -1.92 4.44 12.67
CA GLY A 30 -1.62 3.44 13.70
C GLY A 30 -2.85 2.90 14.43
N SER A 31 -4.06 3.21 13.96
CA SER A 31 -5.30 2.72 14.54
C SER A 31 -5.72 1.40 13.90
N HIS A 32 -6.34 0.53 14.70
CA HIS A 32 -6.91 -0.73 14.23
C HIS A 32 -8.40 -0.62 13.88
N GLU A 33 -9.02 0.54 14.11
CA GLU A 33 -10.46 0.77 13.93
C GLU A 33 -10.77 1.57 12.65
N THR A 34 -9.77 2.26 12.11
CA THR A 34 -9.87 3.12 10.94
C THR A 34 -9.20 2.46 9.75
N CYS A 35 -9.69 2.73 8.54
CA CYS A 35 -9.13 2.11 7.34
C CYS A 35 -9.27 3.01 6.12
N TRP A 36 -8.37 2.82 5.16
CA TRP A 36 -8.68 3.22 3.79
C TRP A 36 -9.56 2.17 3.14
N ASN A 37 -10.67 2.60 2.53
CA ASN A 37 -11.56 1.77 1.73
C ASN A 37 -11.69 2.37 0.33
N SER A 38 -11.26 1.63 -0.68
CA SER A 38 -11.36 2.07 -2.07
C SER A 38 -12.81 2.03 -2.57
N GLU A 39 -13.08 2.79 -3.62
CA GLU A 39 -14.30 2.58 -4.41
C GLU A 39 -14.22 1.25 -5.17
N GLN A 40 -15.35 0.80 -5.73
CA GLN A 40 -15.37 -0.33 -6.65
C GLN A 40 -14.49 -0.10 -7.89
N GLY A 41 -14.00 -1.20 -8.46
CA GLY A 41 -13.21 -1.24 -9.69
C GLY A 41 -11.75 -1.62 -9.47
N VAL A 42 -11.10 -2.03 -10.56
CA VAL A 42 -9.66 -2.31 -10.61
C VAL A 42 -9.04 -1.58 -11.81
N PRO A 43 -7.75 -1.21 -11.75
CA PRO A 43 -6.84 -1.44 -10.64
C PRO A 43 -6.94 -0.33 -9.57
N GLN A 44 -6.67 -0.68 -8.31
CA GLN A 44 -6.54 0.27 -7.20
C GLN A 44 -5.05 0.48 -6.86
N HIS A 45 -4.70 1.58 -6.21
CA HIS A 45 -3.30 1.82 -5.80
C HIS A 45 -3.17 2.72 -4.58
N ILE A 46 -2.01 2.59 -3.92
CA ILE A 46 -1.48 3.52 -2.94
C ILE A 46 -0.15 4.06 -3.50
N LEU A 47 0.02 5.37 -3.53
CA LEU A 47 1.26 6.06 -3.90
C LEU A 47 1.83 6.73 -2.67
N VAL A 48 3.11 6.53 -2.42
CA VAL A 48 3.85 7.16 -1.32
C VAL A 48 5.05 7.92 -1.87
N GLU A 49 5.27 9.12 -1.33
CA GLU A 49 6.41 9.96 -1.60
C GLU A 49 7.15 10.27 -0.28
N PHE A 50 8.46 10.06 -0.29
CA PHE A 50 9.33 10.33 0.84
C PHE A 50 9.99 11.72 0.73
N LYS A 51 10.27 12.35 1.87
CA LYS A 51 10.98 13.63 2.01
C LYS A 51 12.38 13.57 1.39
N VAL A 52 13.04 12.42 1.57
CA VAL A 52 14.35 12.09 1.02
C VAL A 52 14.29 10.70 0.38
N PRO A 53 15.14 10.36 -0.60
CA PRO A 53 15.25 9.00 -1.09
C PRO A 53 15.59 8.04 0.06
N VAL A 54 14.85 6.93 0.17
CA VAL A 54 15.02 5.91 1.21
C VAL A 54 15.37 4.56 0.60
N MET A 55 16.16 3.76 1.32
CA MET A 55 16.29 2.34 1.05
C MET A 55 15.14 1.60 1.73
N LEU A 56 14.65 0.52 1.12
CA LEU A 56 13.47 -0.20 1.59
C LEU A 56 13.81 -1.68 1.73
N ASP A 57 13.70 -2.20 2.94
CA ASP A 57 13.93 -3.60 3.28
C ASP A 57 12.65 -4.42 3.20
N MET A 58 11.53 -3.83 3.65
CA MET A 58 10.27 -4.55 3.84
C MET A 58 9.09 -3.59 3.83
N ILE A 59 7.92 -4.07 3.43
CA ILE A 59 6.64 -3.39 3.68
C ILE A 59 5.76 -4.25 4.59
N SER A 60 4.97 -3.59 5.43
CA SER A 60 3.98 -4.21 6.30
C SER A 60 2.61 -3.66 5.95
N ILE A 61 1.65 -4.52 5.69
CA ILE A 61 0.30 -4.12 5.28
C ILE A 61 -0.76 -5.05 5.90
N GLN A 62 -1.84 -4.47 6.40
CA GLN A 62 -2.97 -5.23 6.95
C GLN A 62 -4.23 -4.94 6.15
N PHE A 63 -4.79 -5.99 5.56
CA PHE A 63 -6.04 -5.91 4.81
C PHE A 63 -7.24 -6.26 5.69
N GLN A 64 -8.44 -5.90 5.24
CA GLN A 64 -9.65 -6.61 5.64
C GLN A 64 -9.80 -7.90 4.83
N GLY A 65 -10.12 -9.01 5.49
CA GLY A 65 -10.49 -10.27 4.86
C GLY A 65 -11.72 -10.07 3.97
N GLY A 66 -11.68 -10.65 2.78
CA GLY A 66 -12.59 -10.40 1.67
C GLY A 66 -12.14 -9.26 0.76
N PHE A 67 -11.18 -8.41 1.13
CA PHE A 67 -10.81 -7.17 0.41
C PHE A 67 -9.30 -7.00 0.17
N ALA A 68 -8.54 -8.10 0.16
CA ALA A 68 -7.10 -8.09 -0.08
C ALA A 68 -6.76 -8.01 -1.59
N GLY A 69 -5.65 -7.33 -1.91
CA GLY A 69 -5.13 -7.31 -3.28
C GLY A 69 -4.49 -8.65 -3.66
N LYS A 70 -5.01 -9.34 -4.67
CA LYS A 70 -4.47 -10.66 -5.12
C LYS A 70 -3.22 -10.49 -5.98
N THR A 71 -3.37 -9.85 -7.13
CA THR A 71 -2.24 -9.57 -8.03
C THR A 71 -1.69 -8.20 -7.67
N THR A 72 -0.72 -8.16 -6.76
CA THR A 72 -0.17 -6.91 -6.24
C THR A 72 1.28 -6.72 -6.68
N LYS A 73 1.68 -5.50 -7.00
CA LYS A 73 3.05 -5.16 -7.37
C LYS A 73 3.53 -3.89 -6.66
N LEU A 74 4.80 -3.87 -6.32
CA LEU A 74 5.51 -2.67 -5.88
C LEU A 74 6.22 -2.06 -7.09
N ILE A 75 6.08 -0.76 -7.31
CA ILE A 75 6.58 -0.05 -8.50
C ILE A 75 7.38 1.17 -8.06
N ASP A 76 8.56 1.36 -8.66
CA ASP A 76 9.34 2.59 -8.59
C ASP A 76 8.81 3.57 -9.63
N LEU A 77 8.26 4.70 -9.16
CA LEU A 77 7.65 5.69 -10.06
C LEU A 77 8.66 6.61 -10.74
N GLU A 78 9.87 6.74 -10.19
CA GLU A 78 10.93 7.56 -10.80
C GLU A 78 11.62 6.77 -11.91
N ARG A 79 11.92 5.50 -11.65
CA ARG A 79 12.53 4.60 -12.64
C ARG A 79 11.52 3.99 -13.61
N LYS A 80 10.23 4.02 -13.26
CA LYS A 80 9.12 3.41 -14.02
C LYS A 80 9.30 1.90 -14.20
N THR A 81 9.80 1.23 -13.16
CA THR A 81 10.08 -0.21 -13.15
C THR A 81 9.33 -0.90 -12.02
N ASP A 82 8.94 -2.16 -12.24
CA ASP A 82 8.47 -3.03 -11.17
C ASP A 82 9.64 -3.32 -10.22
N ILE A 83 9.42 -3.18 -8.90
CA ILE A 83 10.38 -3.54 -7.85
C ILE A 83 10.26 -5.03 -7.55
N CYS A 84 9.07 -5.47 -7.17
CA CYS A 84 8.77 -6.88 -6.95
C CYS A 84 7.25 -7.14 -6.95
N PRO A 85 6.80 -8.37 -7.23
CA PRO A 85 5.44 -8.78 -6.95
C PRO A 85 5.23 -8.95 -5.44
N LEU A 86 4.00 -8.72 -5.00
CA LEU A 86 3.54 -8.96 -3.64
C LEU A 86 2.38 -9.96 -3.71
N TYR A 87 2.36 -10.92 -2.79
CA TYR A 87 1.33 -11.96 -2.73
C TYR A 87 0.55 -11.95 -1.42
N PRO A 88 -0.31 -10.92 -1.19
CA PRO A 88 -1.15 -10.89 -0.01
C PRO A 88 -2.09 -12.08 0.09
N LYS A 89 -2.21 -12.57 1.32
CA LYS A 89 -3.22 -13.54 1.73
C LYS A 89 -4.49 -12.80 2.10
N ASP A 90 -5.62 -13.42 1.81
CA ASP A 90 -6.93 -12.90 2.16
C ASP A 90 -7.27 -13.15 3.64
N ASN A 91 -6.83 -12.26 4.52
CA ASN A 91 -7.14 -12.30 5.95
C ASN A 91 -6.85 -10.95 6.63
N ASN A 92 -7.23 -10.85 7.90
CA ASN A 92 -7.06 -9.67 8.75
C ASN A 92 -5.69 -9.56 9.43
N LYS A 93 -4.72 -10.43 9.13
CA LYS A 93 -3.42 -10.39 9.80
C LYS A 93 -2.54 -9.31 9.16
N LEU A 94 -1.66 -8.70 9.96
CA LEU A 94 -0.56 -7.92 9.43
C LEU A 94 0.34 -8.85 8.60
N GLN A 95 0.69 -8.41 7.40
CA GLN A 95 1.50 -9.18 6.46
C GLN A 95 2.74 -8.39 6.09
N GLU A 96 3.88 -9.06 6.17
CA GLU A 96 5.19 -8.48 5.92
C GLU A 96 5.76 -9.04 4.61
N PHE A 97 6.26 -8.16 3.75
CA PHE A 97 6.87 -8.51 2.47
C PHE A 97 8.28 -7.96 2.42
N VAL A 98 9.25 -8.85 2.62
CA VAL A 98 10.68 -8.52 2.52
C VAL A 98 11.04 -8.37 1.04
N LEU A 99 11.68 -7.25 0.69
CA LEU A 99 12.12 -6.98 -0.67
C LEU A 99 13.31 -7.88 -1.05
N PRO A 100 13.51 -8.20 -2.35
CA PRO A 100 14.70 -8.88 -2.82
C PRO A 100 15.98 -8.14 -2.43
N LYS A 101 17.06 -8.85 -2.07
CA LYS A 101 18.31 -8.24 -1.55
C LYS A 101 18.91 -7.15 -2.45
N HIS A 102 18.83 -7.32 -3.77
CA HIS A 102 19.30 -6.31 -4.72
C HIS A 102 18.42 -5.05 -4.78
N GLU A 103 17.14 -5.16 -4.41
CA GLU A 103 16.23 -4.02 -4.32
C GLU A 103 16.39 -3.26 -2.98
N GLN A 104 16.94 -3.90 -1.94
CA GLN A 104 17.14 -3.28 -0.61
C GLN A 104 18.20 -2.16 -0.65
N THR A 105 19.22 -2.26 -1.50
CA THR A 105 20.31 -1.27 -1.61
C THR A 105 19.98 -0.08 -2.51
N VAL A 106 18.80 -0.07 -3.12
CA VAL A 106 18.36 0.97 -4.05
C VAL A 106 17.58 2.05 -3.30
N SER A 107 18.05 3.30 -3.36
CA SER A 107 17.33 4.45 -2.82
C SER A 107 16.17 4.88 -3.73
N ARG A 108 14.98 5.07 -3.18
CA ARG A 108 13.76 5.47 -3.91
C ARG A 108 13.03 6.57 -3.18
N ARG A 109 12.45 7.53 -3.92
CA ARG A 109 11.62 8.58 -3.32
C ARG A 109 10.13 8.34 -3.53
N ARG A 110 9.72 7.73 -4.65
CA ARG A 110 8.31 7.58 -5.03
C ARG A 110 7.99 6.13 -5.34
N ILE A 111 7.14 5.54 -4.52
CA ILE A 111 6.75 4.14 -4.62
C ILE A 111 5.25 4.05 -4.82
N LYS A 112 4.81 3.08 -5.63
CA LYS A 112 3.40 2.73 -5.79
C LYS A 112 3.18 1.26 -5.47
N ILE A 113 2.21 0.99 -4.60
CA ILE A 113 1.61 -0.34 -4.42
C ILE A 113 0.42 -0.39 -5.37
N GLN A 114 0.47 -1.27 -6.35
CA GLN A 114 -0.56 -1.43 -7.37
C GLN A 114 -1.31 -2.75 -7.13
N PHE A 115 -2.62 -2.67 -6.90
CA PHE A 115 -3.53 -3.81 -6.79
C PHE A 115 -4.22 -4.02 -8.14
N MET A 116 -3.77 -5.00 -8.91
CA MET A 116 -4.34 -5.31 -10.23
C MET A 116 -5.64 -6.10 -10.13
N SER A 117 -5.84 -6.82 -9.04
CA SER A 117 -7.06 -7.58 -8.74
C SER A 117 -7.29 -7.63 -7.23
N SER A 118 -8.54 -7.89 -6.84
CA SER A 118 -8.96 -8.02 -5.44
C SER A 118 -9.59 -9.39 -5.17
N THR A 119 -9.63 -9.78 -3.90
CA THR A 119 -10.49 -10.85 -3.40
C THR A 119 -11.97 -10.45 -3.41
N ASP A 120 -12.26 -9.15 -3.29
CA ASP A 120 -13.63 -8.62 -3.38
C ASP A 120 -14.12 -8.69 -4.82
N PHE A 121 -15.36 -9.14 -5.02
CA PHE A 121 -15.97 -9.29 -6.34
C PHE A 121 -16.04 -7.96 -7.10
N TYR A 122 -16.25 -6.85 -6.40
CA TYR A 122 -16.33 -5.52 -7.00
C TYR A 122 -14.96 -4.83 -7.14
N GLY A 123 -13.87 -5.50 -6.78
CA GLY A 123 -12.53 -4.94 -6.92
C GLY A 123 -12.08 -4.00 -5.81
N ARG A 124 -12.85 -3.86 -4.72
CA ARG A 124 -12.50 -2.96 -3.61
C ARG A 124 -11.29 -3.48 -2.84
N ILE A 125 -10.54 -2.56 -2.27
CA ILE A 125 -9.41 -2.81 -1.40
C ILE A 125 -9.64 -2.09 -0.07
N ILE A 126 -9.45 -2.80 1.05
CA ILE A 126 -9.54 -2.22 2.39
C ILE A 126 -8.24 -2.49 3.13
N VAL A 127 -7.61 -1.43 3.62
CA VAL A 127 -6.32 -1.47 4.33
C VAL A 127 -6.43 -0.70 5.64
N TYR A 128 -6.15 -1.39 6.74
CA TYR A 128 -6.14 -0.82 8.09
C TYR A 128 -4.81 -0.14 8.41
N THR A 129 -3.69 -0.76 8.03
CA THR A 129 -2.37 -0.18 8.29
C THR A 129 -1.39 -0.49 7.19
N LEU A 130 -0.46 0.44 6.96
CA LEU A 130 0.64 0.35 6.01
C LEU A 130 1.90 0.96 6.64
N ASP A 131 2.99 0.21 6.65
CA ASP A 131 4.32 0.69 7.06
C ASP A 131 5.38 0.28 6.03
N PHE A 132 6.43 1.10 5.94
CA PHE A 132 7.60 0.90 5.12
C PHE A 132 8.81 0.80 6.05
N HIS A 133 9.66 -0.19 5.86
CA HIS A 133 10.82 -0.44 6.71
C HIS A 133 12.09 -0.43 5.85
N GLY A 134 13.15 0.19 6.37
CA GLY A 134 14.48 0.23 5.80
C GLY A 134 15.47 0.73 6.83
#